data_AF-A0A1M3H0Y2-F1
#
_entry.id   AF-A0A1M3H0Y2-F1
#
_cell.length_a   1.000
_cell.length_b   1.000
_cell.length_c   1.000
_cell.angle_alpha   90.00
_cell.angle_beta   90.00
_cell.angle_gamma   90.00
#
_symmetry.space_group_name_H-M   'P 1'
#
loop_
_entity.id
_entity.type
_entity.pdbx_description
1 polymer ?
#
loop_
_entity_poly.entity_id
_entity_poly.type
_entity_poly.pdbx_seq_one_letter_code
_entity_poly.pdbx_strand_id
1 'polypeptide(L)'
;MLGKRLLLVTGLLNLLGGCDLIDHRYYHDPCLKLQKEDYEKMTKPPPYHKEISSFQPKLSALPKAASLTPGMRKEVSLTLHENMCFKTVLMELGHQAGVGMALSSQIASEKIGILYSAHHLPFIDVIKDICSLTGL
;
A
#
# COMPACT_ATOMS: atom_id res chain seq x y z
N MET A 1 -13.86 71.50 60.68
CA MET A 1 -13.86 70.07 60.29
C MET A 1 -14.17 69.80 58.80
N LEU A 2 -14.59 70.80 58.00
CA LEU A 2 -14.97 70.61 56.59
C LEU A 2 -13.79 70.29 55.64
N GLY A 3 -12.63 70.94 55.81
CA GLY A 3 -11.50 70.79 54.88
C GLY A 3 -10.86 69.40 54.85
N LYS A 4 -10.83 68.69 55.99
CA LYS A 4 -10.29 67.32 56.06
C LYS A 4 -11.18 66.29 55.35
N ARG A 5 -12.50 66.51 55.33
CA ARG A 5 -13.44 65.63 54.60
C ARG A 5 -13.36 65.87 53.10
N LEU A 6 -13.19 67.11 52.66
CA LEU A 6 -13.06 67.44 51.23
C LEU A 6 -11.80 66.82 50.61
N LEU A 7 -10.66 66.89 51.30
CA LEU A 7 -9.41 66.27 50.83
C LEU A 7 -9.48 64.75 50.73
N LEU A 8 -10.19 64.09 51.66
CA LEU A 8 -10.40 62.64 51.59
C LEU A 8 -11.27 62.25 50.40
N VAL A 9 -12.34 63.01 50.13
CA VAL A 9 -13.25 62.73 49.01
C VAL A 9 -12.57 62.98 47.66
N THR A 10 -11.81 64.06 47.51
CA THR A 10 -11.06 64.32 46.26
C THR A 10 -9.91 63.35 46.06
N GLY A 11 -9.24 62.90 47.12
CA GLY A 11 -8.22 61.85 47.05
C GLY A 11 -8.78 60.50 46.59
N LEU A 12 -9.93 60.09 47.14
CA LEU A 12 -10.61 58.85 46.73
C LEU A 12 -11.09 58.91 45.27
N LEU A 13 -11.64 60.05 44.83
CA LEU A 13 -12.09 60.20 43.45
C LEU A 13 -10.95 60.07 42.43
N ASN A 14 -9.77 60.61 42.75
CA ASN A 14 -8.58 60.48 41.90
C ASN A 14 -8.03 59.04 41.89
N LEU A 15 -8.13 58.32 43.01
CA LEU A 15 -7.73 56.90 43.07
C LEU A 15 -8.64 56.00 42.23
N LEU A 16 -9.95 56.26 42.25
CA LEU A 16 -10.93 55.53 41.43
C LEU A 16 -10.69 55.76 39.92
N GLY A 17 -10.48 57.02 39.50
CA GLY A 17 -10.18 57.32 38.09
C GLY A 17 -8.81 56.80 37.61
N GLY A 18 -7.83 56.68 38.52
CA GLY A 18 -6.51 56.12 38.21
C GLY A 18 -6.53 54.62 37.93
N CYS A 19 -7.43 53.86 38.57
CA CYS A 19 -7.56 52.42 38.35
C CYS A 19 -8.12 52.09 36.95
N ASP A 20 -9.14 52.82 36.48
CA ASP A 20 -9.70 52.62 35.14
C ASP A 20 -8.66 52.90 34.04
N LEU A 21 -7.80 53.90 34.23
CA LEU A 21 -6.76 54.25 33.26
C LEU A 21 -5.67 53.17 33.13
N ILE A 22 -5.38 52.43 34.22
CA ILE A 22 -4.38 51.35 34.23
C ILE A 22 -4.93 50.11 33.53
N ASP A 23 -6.20 49.77 33.74
CA ASP A 23 -6.83 48.60 33.11
C ASP A 23 -6.88 48.75 31.57
N HIS A 24 -7.18 49.94 31.06
CA HIS A 24 -7.15 50.22 29.60
C HIS A 24 -5.75 50.11 28.96
N ARG A 25 -4.67 50.22 29.74
CA ARG A 25 -3.31 50.13 29.22
C ARG A 25 -2.80 48.69 29.22
N TYR A 26 -3.34 47.84 30.08
CA TYR A 26 -2.86 46.47 30.30
C TYR A 26 -3.71 45.42 29.59
N TYR A 27 -5.02 45.66 29.47
CA TYR A 27 -5.95 44.79 28.77
C TYR A 27 -6.36 45.41 27.43
N HIS A 28 -6.34 44.58 26.39
CA HIS A 28 -6.82 45.00 25.07
C HIS A 28 -8.36 45.10 25.08
N ASP A 29 -9.03 44.20 25.80
CA ASP A 29 -10.47 44.29 26.09
C ASP A 29 -10.68 44.27 27.62
N PRO A 30 -10.88 45.44 28.25
CA PRO A 30 -11.04 45.55 29.71
C PRO A 30 -12.29 44.84 30.24
N CYS A 31 -13.37 44.79 29.44
CA CYS A 31 -14.62 44.16 29.86
C CYS A 31 -14.48 42.65 30.02
N LEU A 32 -13.62 42.03 29.19
CA LEU A 32 -13.33 40.61 29.22
C LEU A 32 -12.00 40.28 29.92
N LYS A 33 -11.23 41.30 30.33
CA LYS A 33 -9.85 41.20 30.87
C LYS A 33 -8.93 40.36 29.99
N LEU A 34 -9.07 40.50 28.68
CA LEU A 34 -8.28 39.76 27.70
C LEU A 34 -7.13 40.61 27.17
N GLN A 35 -5.96 39.97 27.09
CA GLN A 35 -4.80 40.57 26.45
C GLN A 35 -4.71 40.15 24.98
N LYS A 36 -3.91 40.87 24.20
CA LYS A 36 -3.76 40.62 22.76
C LYS A 36 -3.27 39.19 22.48
N GLU A 37 -2.40 38.68 23.35
CA GLU A 37 -1.82 37.35 23.29
C GLU A 37 -2.88 36.25 23.43
N ASP A 38 -3.96 36.51 24.17
CA ASP A 38 -5.05 35.55 24.36
C ASP A 38 -5.86 35.40 23.08
N TYR A 39 -6.12 36.50 22.36
CA TYR A 39 -6.75 36.45 21.03
C TYR A 39 -5.86 35.72 20.02
N GLU A 40 -4.54 35.94 20.05
CA GLU A 40 -3.62 35.23 19.16
C GLU A 40 -3.59 33.72 19.44
N LYS A 41 -3.74 33.28 20.70
CA LYS A 41 -3.83 31.86 21.03
C LYS A 41 -5.15 31.24 20.57
N MET A 42 -6.26 31.98 20.67
CA MET A 42 -7.58 31.51 20.24
C MET A 42 -7.72 31.42 18.72
N THR A 43 -6.98 32.24 17.98
CA THR A 43 -7.07 32.31 16.51
C THR A 43 -6.02 31.48 15.78
N LYS A 44 -5.01 30.97 16.48
CA LYS A 44 -4.01 30.08 15.87
C LYS A 44 -4.64 28.70 15.59
N PRO A 45 -4.70 28.27 14.33
CA PRO A 45 -5.16 26.92 14.01
C PRO A 45 -4.22 25.89 14.65
N PRO A 46 -4.72 24.72 15.08
CA PRO A 46 -3.88 23.67 15.63
C PRO A 46 -2.80 23.27 14.62
N PRO A 47 -1.60 22.87 15.08
CA PRO A 47 -0.52 22.46 14.19
C PRO A 47 -0.99 21.30 13.31
N TYR A 48 -0.90 21.48 12.00
CA TYR A 48 -1.34 20.51 11.00
C TYR A 48 -0.35 19.33 10.97
N HIS A 49 -0.64 18.26 11.71
CA HIS A 49 0.07 16.99 11.57
C HIS A 49 -0.52 16.20 10.41
N LYS A 50 0.02 16.42 9.21
CA LYS A 50 -0.23 15.56 8.06
C LYS A 50 0.67 14.33 8.19
N GLU A 51 0.17 13.26 8.80
CA GLU A 51 0.74 11.94 8.52
C GLU A 51 0.40 11.61 7.06
N ILE A 52 1.33 11.92 6.16
CA ILE A 52 1.26 11.47 4.78
C ILE A 52 1.54 9.97 4.85
N SER A 53 0.49 9.16 4.92
CA SER A 53 0.60 7.74 4.61
C SER A 53 1.12 7.66 3.18
N SER A 54 2.40 7.34 3.02
CA SER A 54 2.99 7.14 1.71
C SER A 54 2.32 5.90 1.13
N PHE A 55 1.44 6.11 0.14
CA PHE A 55 0.94 5.00 -0.66
C PHE A 55 2.15 4.33 -1.30
N GLN A 56 2.56 3.19 -0.74
CA GLN A 56 3.54 2.32 -1.35
C GLN A 56 2.73 1.36 -2.23
N PRO A 57 2.73 1.53 -3.57
CA PRO A 57 2.18 0.50 -4.42
C PRO A 57 2.94 -0.79 -4.08
N LYS A 58 2.21 -1.86 -3.75
CA LYS A 58 2.80 -3.18 -3.61
C LYS A 58 3.50 -3.48 -4.94
N LEU A 59 4.82 -3.36 -4.97
CA LEU A 59 5.60 -3.89 -6.07
C LEU A 59 5.17 -5.33 -6.23
N SER A 60 4.71 -5.68 -7.44
CA SER A 60 4.51 -7.05 -7.85
C SER A 60 5.75 -7.82 -7.42
N ALA A 61 5.56 -8.78 -6.52
CA ALA A 61 6.67 -9.56 -5.98
C ALA A 61 7.56 -10.01 -7.13
N LEU A 62 8.87 -9.74 -6.99
CA LEU A 62 9.89 -10.27 -7.89
C LEU A 62 9.54 -11.73 -8.20
N PRO A 63 9.48 -12.17 -9.48
CA PRO A 63 9.04 -13.50 -9.82
C PRO A 63 9.89 -14.49 -9.04
N LYS A 64 9.26 -15.12 -8.04
CA LYS A 64 9.91 -16.11 -7.18
C LYS A 64 10.45 -17.17 -8.13
N ALA A 65 11.76 -17.39 -8.13
CA ALA A 65 12.40 -18.39 -8.97
C ALA A 65 11.58 -19.68 -8.87
N ALA A 66 11.09 -20.16 -10.02
CA ALA A 66 10.12 -21.24 -10.07
C ALA A 66 10.75 -22.48 -9.43
N SER A 67 10.33 -22.79 -8.20
CA SER A 67 10.76 -23.98 -7.49
C SER A 67 10.04 -25.16 -8.12
N LEU A 68 10.80 -26.09 -8.72
CA LEU A 68 10.23 -27.31 -9.28
C LEU A 68 9.46 -28.07 -8.20
N THR A 69 8.20 -28.41 -8.48
CA THR A 69 7.41 -29.24 -7.59
C THR A 69 7.91 -30.69 -7.67
N PRO A 70 7.68 -31.51 -6.62
CA PRO A 70 8.09 -32.92 -6.65
C PRO A 70 7.56 -33.70 -7.86
N GLY A 71 6.34 -33.39 -8.31
CA GLY A 71 5.74 -34.00 -9.51
C GLY A 71 6.53 -33.73 -10.80
N MET A 72 7.19 -32.58 -10.91
CA MET A 72 8.00 -32.25 -12.10
C MET A 72 9.29 -33.08 -12.22
N ARG A 73 9.71 -33.76 -11.15
CA ARG A 73 10.88 -34.66 -11.13
C ARG A 73 10.48 -36.12 -11.38
N LYS A 74 9.19 -36.43 -11.44
CA LYS A 74 8.71 -37.79 -11.66
C LYS A 74 9.06 -38.24 -13.08
N GLU A 75 9.49 -39.49 -13.21
CA GLU A 75 9.80 -40.07 -14.49
C GLU A 75 8.52 -40.44 -15.24
N VAL A 76 8.48 -40.10 -16.52
CA VAL A 76 7.36 -40.34 -17.42
C VAL A 76 7.85 -41.05 -18.66
N SER A 77 6.93 -41.72 -19.35
CA SER A 77 7.22 -42.35 -20.64
C SER A 77 6.14 -41.97 -21.64
N LEU A 78 6.57 -41.54 -22.82
CA LEU A 78 5.69 -41.02 -23.84
C LEU A 78 6.21 -41.42 -25.21
N THR A 79 5.29 -41.87 -26.07
CA THR A 79 5.56 -42.05 -27.50
C THR A 79 4.55 -41.22 -28.26
N LEU A 80 5.06 -40.31 -29.08
CA LEU A 80 4.30 -39.40 -29.92
C LEU A 80 4.37 -39.86 -31.37
N HIS A 81 3.19 -39.98 -31.96
CA HIS A 81 3.01 -40.23 -33.37
C HIS A 81 2.62 -38.94 -34.09
N GLU A 82 2.80 -38.92 -35.40
CA GLU A 82 2.40 -37.80 -36.25
C GLU A 82 0.89 -37.51 -36.12
N ASN A 83 0.52 -36.23 -36.19
CA ASN A 83 -0.86 -35.73 -36.14
C ASN A 83 -1.61 -35.87 -34.81
N MET A 84 -0.92 -36.11 -33.68
CA MET A 84 -1.55 -36.09 -32.37
C MET A 84 -1.86 -34.66 -31.90
N CYS A 85 -2.97 -34.49 -31.17
CA CYS A 85 -3.35 -33.21 -30.58
C CYS A 85 -2.41 -32.86 -29.42
N PHE A 86 -1.76 -31.70 -29.48
CA PHE A 86 -0.77 -31.27 -28.49
C PHE A 86 -1.38 -31.16 -27.08
N LYS A 87 -2.65 -30.73 -26.99
CA LYS A 87 -3.41 -30.72 -25.74
C LYS A 87 -3.44 -32.10 -25.08
N THR A 88 -3.80 -33.13 -25.83
CA THR A 88 -3.94 -34.49 -25.28
C THR A 88 -2.61 -35.00 -24.75
N VAL A 89 -1.52 -34.71 -25.47
CA VAL A 89 -0.16 -35.08 -25.08
C VAL A 89 0.25 -34.42 -23.76
N LEU A 90 0.08 -33.10 -23.64
CA LEU A 90 0.43 -32.38 -22.43
C LEU A 90 -0.43 -32.82 -21.23
N MET A 91 -1.73 -33.03 -21.45
CA MET A 91 -2.63 -33.51 -20.40
C MET A 91 -2.25 -34.91 -19.91
N GLU A 92 -1.85 -35.81 -20.81
CA GLU A 92 -1.39 -37.16 -20.44
C GLU A 92 -0.07 -37.12 -19.65
N LEU A 93 0.89 -36.30 -20.09
CA LEU A 93 2.14 -36.08 -19.35
C LEU A 93 1.88 -35.53 -17.95
N GLY A 94 0.98 -34.54 -17.84
CA GLY A 94 0.55 -33.99 -16.56
C GLY A 94 -0.11 -35.04 -15.67
N HIS A 95 -0.95 -35.90 -16.24
CA HIS A 95 -1.59 -37.01 -15.53
C HIS A 95 -0.56 -38.01 -14.97
N GLN A 96 0.39 -38.46 -15.78
CA GLN A 96 1.46 -39.36 -15.35
C GLN A 96 2.31 -38.75 -14.22
N ALA A 97 2.61 -37.46 -14.31
CA ALA A 97 3.42 -36.72 -13.34
C ALA A 97 2.63 -36.29 -12.08
N GLY A 98 1.29 -36.31 -12.12
CA GLY A 98 0.44 -35.73 -11.08
C GLY A 98 0.52 -34.20 -11.03
N VAL A 99 0.78 -33.55 -12.17
CA VAL A 99 0.95 -32.10 -12.31
C VAL A 99 -0.25 -31.51 -13.06
N GLY A 100 -0.93 -30.55 -12.43
CA GLY A 100 -1.99 -29.79 -13.09
C GLY A 100 -1.39 -28.81 -14.10
N MET A 101 -1.92 -28.83 -15.33
CA MET A 101 -1.46 -27.95 -16.41
C MET A 101 -2.58 -26.99 -16.84
N ALA A 102 -2.22 -25.72 -16.99
CA ALA A 102 -3.08 -24.72 -17.62
C ALA A 102 -2.58 -24.50 -19.04
N LEU A 103 -3.48 -24.67 -20.02
CA LEU A 103 -3.16 -24.54 -21.44
C LEU A 103 -3.91 -23.36 -22.05
N SER A 104 -3.22 -22.56 -22.85
CA SER A 104 -3.84 -21.52 -23.67
C SER A 104 -4.75 -22.15 -24.73
N SER A 105 -5.84 -21.47 -25.09
CA SER A 105 -6.78 -21.92 -26.12
C SER A 105 -6.13 -22.04 -27.50
N GLN A 106 -5.06 -21.27 -27.77
CA GLN A 106 -4.34 -21.30 -29.05
C GLN A 106 -3.56 -22.62 -29.23
N ILE A 107 -2.87 -23.05 -28.18
CA ILE A 107 -2.08 -24.28 -28.12
C ILE A 107 -2.98 -25.53 -28.18
N ALA A 108 -4.25 -25.40 -27.77
CA ALA A 108 -5.18 -26.51 -27.69
C ALA A 108 -5.59 -27.11 -29.04
N SER A 109 -5.39 -26.39 -30.16
CA SER A 109 -5.79 -26.82 -31.50
C SER A 109 -4.60 -27.26 -32.38
N GLU A 110 -3.37 -27.10 -31.91
CA GLU A 110 -2.18 -27.45 -32.68
C GLU A 110 -1.95 -28.96 -32.71
N LYS A 111 -1.63 -29.47 -33.90
CA LYS A 111 -1.24 -30.86 -34.12
C LYS A 111 0.27 -30.97 -34.13
N ILE A 112 0.77 -31.97 -33.43
CA ILE A 112 2.19 -32.33 -33.39
C ILE A 112 2.54 -33.04 -34.70
N GLY A 113 3.43 -32.45 -35.48
CA GLY A 113 3.98 -33.05 -36.71
C GLY A 113 5.31 -33.78 -36.52
N ILE A 114 5.66 -34.14 -35.28
CA ILE A 114 6.95 -34.76 -34.93
C ILE A 114 6.74 -36.18 -34.36
N LEU A 115 7.68 -37.06 -34.69
CA LEU A 115 7.85 -38.35 -34.03
C LEU A 115 8.80 -38.14 -32.85
N TYR A 116 8.36 -38.45 -31.64
CA TYR A 116 9.16 -38.28 -30.43
C TYR A 116 8.89 -39.43 -29.46
N SER A 117 9.94 -39.96 -28.85
CA SER A 117 9.81 -41.01 -27.84
C SER A 117 10.75 -40.74 -26.68
N ALA A 118 10.20 -40.82 -25.47
CA ALA A 118 10.90 -40.65 -24.21
C ALA A 118 10.54 -41.82 -23.29
N HIS A 119 11.56 -42.41 -22.67
CA HIS A 119 11.40 -43.53 -21.75
C HIS A 119 12.11 -43.21 -20.44
N HIS A 120 11.35 -43.26 -19.34
CA HIS A 120 11.86 -43.08 -17.99
C HIS A 120 12.67 -41.79 -17.81
N LEU A 121 12.19 -40.69 -18.41
CA LEU A 121 12.82 -39.38 -18.30
C LEU A 121 12.03 -38.48 -17.35
N PRO A 122 12.68 -37.55 -16.64
CA PRO A 122 11.99 -36.59 -15.80
C PRO A 122 10.98 -35.78 -16.62
N PHE A 123 9.76 -35.61 -16.09
CA PHE A 123 8.69 -34.85 -16.72
C PHE A 123 9.16 -33.48 -17.24
N ILE A 124 9.93 -32.75 -16.45
CA ILE A 124 10.41 -31.42 -16.83
C ILE A 124 11.30 -31.43 -18.08
N ASP A 125 12.10 -32.48 -18.26
CA ASP A 125 13.02 -32.57 -19.39
C ASP A 125 12.25 -32.95 -20.65
N VAL A 126 11.29 -33.88 -20.54
CA VAL A 126 10.37 -34.22 -21.64
C VAL A 126 9.57 -33.00 -22.11
N ILE A 127 9.08 -32.15 -21.19
CA ILE A 127 8.37 -30.92 -21.55
C ILE A 127 9.29 -29.92 -22.25
N LYS A 128 10.53 -29.73 -21.77
CA LYS A 128 11.50 -28.85 -22.42
C LYS A 128 11.82 -29.31 -23.84
N ASP A 129 12.01 -30.61 -24.04
CA ASP A 129 12.31 -31.18 -25.34
C ASP A 129 11.14 -30.98 -26.30
N ILE A 130 9.91 -31.26 -25.85
CA ILE A 130 8.69 -31.06 -26.65
C ILE A 130 8.49 -29.58 -27.01
N CYS A 131 8.65 -28.65 -26.07
CA CYS A 131 8.55 -27.21 -26.35
C CYS A 131 9.62 -26.76 -27.36
N SER A 132 10.86 -27.23 -27.18
CA SER A 132 11.97 -26.90 -28.09
C SER A 132 11.72 -27.40 -29.52
N LEU A 133 11.16 -28.60 -29.67
CA LEU A 133 10.84 -29.19 -30.97
C LEU A 133 9.63 -28.55 -31.64
N THR A 134 8.72 -27.98 -30.87
CA THR A 134 7.51 -27.29 -31.38
C THR A 134 7.69 -25.79 -31.56
N GLY A 135 8.82 -25.22 -31.12
CA GLY A 135 9.10 -23.79 -31.22
C GLY A 135 8.31 -22.93 -30.24
N LEU A 136 7.89 -23.52 -29.10
CA LEU A 136 7.14 -22.90 -28.00
C LEU A 136 8.05 -22.47 -26.85
#